data_AF-A0A269TJ78-F1
#
_entry.id   AF-A0A269TJ78-F1
#
_cell.length_a   1.000
_cell.length_b   1.000
_cell.length_c   1.000
_cell.angle_alpha   90.00
_cell.angle_beta   90.00
_cell.angle_gamma   90.00
#
_symmetry.space_group_name_H-M   'P 1'
#
loop_
_entity.id
_entity.type
_entity.pdbx_description
1 polymer ?
#
loop_
_entity_poly.entity_id
_entity_poly.type
_entity_poly.pdbx_seq_one_letter_code
_entity_poly.pdbx_strand_id
1 'polypeptide(L)'
;MTTKVFLSEARAQLQRFGGFISGMVMPIIGIFIAWGLLTAFFIPTGWIPNVDLNNLVGIGINYLIPILIGFMGGQKIYQLRGGVMGALVTISAIAAGQSSIFVNITGGQAPMLLGAMIYGPLSAAILKHSEKFWIHKIKPGFEMLINNFYLGILGFLLAVFGFFVAAYVIGYIIFALGKIVQGMSNYSLYPLAAIIVEPAKVLFLNNAINHGVFTPLATQEVLTSGKSILYLLESNPGPGLGILLLYIIFGNNKKVKGEAGSASIIHFFGGIHEVYFPFVLVKPMLIIALISAGIFGNGMFMLFNAGAIAPVSPGSVIAQYTQVAKDANSVAGLTIGMFGSVVVSFGVGLVIFWFEKIVRKIRKQHYKEEISISEAKQKVADMKAKGKTEIKPSVTSFNIKEVKTLTIACDAGMGSSVMGTGILKKLLATNGLNDIKVEHKSIADVTGKEEYIITVDALKGRVLKKTDSEKVTSINNLINKNAYQEIIDRIKSEDGKTKSKTKIIDLVVNKIDNESEKISAILQGILIANNFKNINVQLVLIEQVIASDNLIITTFDLKDKVVEKINKDDFEIINNLSDTDSLLKIAEKMKV
;
A
#
# COMPACT_ATOMS: atom_id res chain seq x y z
N MET A 1 -12.08 -7.68 -32.17
CA MET A 1 -11.55 -7.35 -30.82
C MET A 1 -11.01 -5.92 -30.90
N THR A 2 -11.66 -4.94 -30.30
CA THR A 2 -11.36 -3.52 -30.52
C THR A 2 -10.04 -3.10 -29.82
N THR A 3 -9.30 -2.17 -30.42
CA THR A 3 -8.00 -1.65 -29.97
C THR A 3 -7.98 -1.21 -28.49
N LYS A 4 -9.12 -0.80 -27.94
CA LYS A 4 -9.29 -0.45 -26.52
C LYS A 4 -9.18 -1.66 -25.57
N VAL A 5 -9.66 -2.84 -25.98
CA VAL A 5 -9.58 -4.07 -25.19
C VAL A 5 -8.13 -4.54 -25.09
N PHE A 6 -7.42 -4.55 -26.22
CA PHE A 6 -5.99 -4.90 -26.28
C PHE A 6 -5.11 -4.01 -25.38
N LEU A 7 -5.31 -2.68 -25.45
CA LEU A 7 -4.57 -1.73 -24.59
C LEU A 7 -4.88 -1.93 -23.10
N SER A 8 -6.11 -2.33 -22.75
CA SER A 8 -6.50 -2.59 -21.36
C SER A 8 -5.90 -3.88 -20.80
N GLU A 9 -5.82 -4.94 -21.62
CA GLU A 9 -5.21 -6.22 -21.26
C GLU A 9 -3.69 -6.12 -21.15
N ALA A 10 -3.05 -5.46 -22.12
CA ALA A 10 -1.61 -5.19 -22.09
C ALA A 10 -1.21 -4.38 -20.85
N ARG A 11 -2.00 -3.36 -20.50
CA ARG A 11 -1.81 -2.59 -19.25
C ARG A 11 -1.95 -3.46 -18.01
N ALA A 12 -2.98 -4.31 -17.94
CA ALA A 12 -3.21 -5.18 -16.80
C ALA A 12 -2.07 -6.21 -16.65
N GLN A 13 -1.56 -6.76 -17.75
CA GLN A 13 -0.40 -7.65 -17.74
C GLN A 13 0.88 -6.93 -17.28
N LEU A 14 1.14 -5.72 -17.79
CA LEU A 14 2.30 -4.93 -17.40
C LEU A 14 2.26 -4.56 -15.90
N GLN A 15 1.09 -4.21 -15.37
CA GLN A 15 0.90 -3.95 -13.94
C GLN A 15 1.09 -5.22 -13.09
N ARG A 16 0.58 -6.37 -13.53
CA ARG A 16 0.77 -7.66 -12.84
C ARG A 16 2.24 -8.05 -12.81
N PHE A 17 2.92 -7.97 -13.96
CA PHE A 17 4.34 -8.25 -14.07
C PHE A 17 5.17 -7.29 -13.20
N GLY A 18 4.91 -5.98 -13.31
CA GLY A 18 5.57 -4.96 -12.51
C GLY A 18 5.34 -5.13 -11.01
N GLY A 19 4.12 -5.45 -10.59
CA GLY A 19 3.80 -5.72 -9.18
C GLY A 19 4.42 -7.02 -8.65
N PHE A 20 4.60 -8.02 -9.53
CA PHE A 20 5.31 -9.25 -9.19
C PHE A 20 6.77 -8.96 -8.87
N ILE A 21 7.49 -8.33 -9.81
CA ILE A 21 8.90 -7.94 -9.72
C ILE A 21 9.13 -6.97 -8.55
N SER A 22 8.32 -5.91 -8.45
CA SER A 22 8.44 -4.94 -7.36
C SER A 22 8.32 -5.60 -5.98
N GLY A 23 7.39 -6.54 -5.80
CA GLY A 23 7.25 -7.20 -4.51
C GLY A 23 8.29 -8.28 -4.23
N MET A 24 9.32 -8.46 -5.06
CA MET A 24 10.55 -9.16 -4.67
C MET A 24 11.52 -8.25 -3.92
N VAL A 25 11.54 -6.97 -4.29
CA VAL A 25 12.50 -5.98 -3.77
C VAL A 25 11.93 -5.16 -2.62
N MET A 26 10.65 -4.78 -2.71
CA MET A 26 10.00 -3.91 -1.72
C MET A 26 10.04 -4.46 -0.28
N PRO A 27 9.82 -5.77 -0.01
CA PRO A 27 9.92 -6.30 1.36
C PRO A 27 11.33 -6.23 1.96
N ILE A 28 12.35 -6.14 1.13
CA ILE A 28 13.77 -6.13 1.53
C ILE A 28 14.45 -4.78 1.27
N ILE A 29 13.67 -3.72 0.99
CA ILE A 29 14.22 -2.40 0.67
C ILE A 29 15.08 -1.83 1.81
N GLY A 30 14.76 -2.16 3.07
CA GLY A 30 15.57 -1.77 4.23
C GLY A 30 17.00 -2.30 4.17
N ILE A 31 17.22 -3.46 3.53
CA ILE A 31 18.55 -4.06 3.36
C ILE A 31 19.34 -3.29 2.29
N PHE A 32 18.69 -2.85 1.21
CA PHE A 32 19.33 -1.97 0.22
C PHE A 32 19.74 -0.62 0.83
N ILE A 33 18.91 -0.06 1.72
CA ILE A 33 19.23 1.19 2.43
C ILE A 33 20.43 0.97 3.35
N ALA A 34 20.41 -0.08 4.18
CA ALA A 34 21.52 -0.41 5.07
C ALA A 34 22.82 -0.65 4.28
N TRP A 35 22.74 -1.40 3.19
CA TRP A 35 23.87 -1.61 2.28
C TRP A 35 24.36 -0.30 1.67
N GLY A 36 23.46 0.56 1.19
CA GLY A 36 23.81 1.87 0.65
C GLY A 36 24.53 2.76 1.66
N LEU A 37 24.15 2.71 2.94
CA LEU A 37 24.87 3.39 4.02
C LEU A 37 26.25 2.78 4.25
N LEU A 38 26.37 1.45 4.31
CA LEU A 38 27.68 0.78 4.41
C LEU A 38 28.59 1.19 3.26
N THR A 39 28.05 1.21 2.03
CA THR A 39 28.75 1.67 0.83
C THR A 39 29.17 3.12 0.96
N ALA A 40 28.27 4.00 1.41
CA ALA A 40 28.55 5.43 1.56
C ALA A 40 29.67 5.73 2.56
N PHE A 41 29.76 4.96 3.64
CA PHE A 41 30.75 5.20 4.69
C PHE A 41 32.06 4.49 4.43
N PHE A 42 32.06 3.19 4.11
CA PHE A 42 33.24 2.35 4.33
C PHE A 42 34.01 1.95 3.08
N ILE A 43 33.49 2.18 1.87
CA ILE A 43 34.26 1.94 0.64
C ILE A 43 35.47 2.89 0.56
N PRO A 44 36.47 2.64 -0.31
CA PRO A 44 37.64 3.51 -0.45
C PRO A 44 37.30 4.98 -0.75
N THR A 45 36.19 5.22 -1.44
CA THR A 45 35.65 6.55 -1.76
C THR A 45 34.57 7.04 -0.80
N GLY A 46 34.35 6.32 0.29
CA GLY A 46 33.32 6.61 1.30
C GLY A 46 33.73 7.70 2.30
N TRP A 47 32.83 8.04 3.20
CA TRP A 47 33.03 9.11 4.20
C TRP A 47 34.11 8.78 5.22
N ILE A 48 34.15 7.52 5.65
CA ILE A 48 35.08 7.00 6.65
C ILE A 48 35.59 5.64 6.13
N PRO A 49 36.46 5.62 5.10
CA PRO A 49 36.90 4.38 4.46
C PRO A 49 37.51 3.40 5.46
N ASN A 50 37.11 2.13 5.39
CA ASN A 50 37.64 1.09 6.25
C ASN A 50 37.67 -0.25 5.50
N VAL A 51 38.86 -0.84 5.37
CA VAL A 51 39.09 -2.05 4.57
C VAL A 51 38.29 -3.25 5.09
N ASP A 52 38.25 -3.43 6.41
CA ASP A 52 37.57 -4.59 7.02
C ASP A 52 36.04 -4.46 6.91
N LEU A 53 35.50 -3.27 7.16
CA LEU A 53 34.06 -3.00 7.04
C LEU A 53 33.60 -2.95 5.58
N ASN A 54 34.48 -2.61 4.64
CA ASN A 54 34.17 -2.69 3.21
C ASN A 54 33.86 -4.14 2.76
N ASN A 55 34.41 -5.15 3.43
CA ASN A 55 34.06 -6.55 3.12
C ASN A 55 32.55 -6.83 3.34
N LEU A 56 31.90 -6.15 4.30
CA LEU A 56 30.46 -6.25 4.50
C LEU A 56 29.66 -5.74 3.29
N VAL A 57 30.17 -4.70 2.62
CA VAL A 57 29.56 -4.14 1.41
C VAL A 57 29.59 -5.18 0.29
N GLY A 58 30.74 -5.83 0.09
CA GLY A 58 30.91 -6.88 -0.92
C GLY A 58 30.03 -8.10 -0.66
N ILE A 59 29.97 -8.58 0.60
CA ILE A 59 29.14 -9.73 0.97
C ILE A 59 27.64 -9.41 0.82
N GLY A 60 27.24 -8.20 1.21
CA GLY A 60 25.86 -7.73 1.11
C GLY A 60 25.36 -7.76 -0.33
N ILE A 61 26.12 -7.17 -1.26
CA ILE A 61 25.67 -7.05 -2.65
C ILE A 61 25.77 -8.35 -3.44
N ASN A 62 26.83 -9.13 -3.23
CA ASN A 62 27.08 -10.33 -4.03
C ASN A 62 26.27 -11.54 -3.56
N TYR A 63 25.89 -11.61 -2.28
CA TYR A 63 25.24 -12.80 -1.72
C TYR A 63 23.90 -12.47 -1.08
N LEU A 64 23.89 -11.62 -0.04
CA LEU A 64 22.69 -11.41 0.79
C LEU A 64 21.51 -10.90 -0.04
N ILE A 65 21.71 -9.81 -0.79
CA ILE A 65 20.65 -9.16 -1.54
C ILE A 65 20.09 -10.08 -2.64
N PRO A 66 20.90 -10.67 -3.55
CA PRO A 66 20.37 -11.57 -4.58
C PRO A 66 19.63 -12.77 -3.98
N ILE A 67 20.18 -13.43 -2.95
CA ILE A 67 19.53 -14.58 -2.30
C ILE A 67 18.16 -14.21 -1.77
N LEU A 68 18.02 -13.05 -1.13
CA LEU A 68 16.74 -12.58 -0.61
C LEU A 68 15.75 -12.22 -1.72
N ILE A 69 16.20 -11.64 -2.83
CA ILE A 69 15.34 -11.43 -4.01
C ILE A 69 14.82 -12.77 -4.53
N GLY A 70 15.73 -13.74 -4.69
CA GLY A 70 15.38 -15.09 -5.14
C GLY A 70 14.38 -15.78 -4.20
N PHE A 71 14.60 -15.64 -2.89
CA PHE A 71 13.69 -16.12 -1.85
C PHE A 71 12.33 -15.44 -1.93
N MET A 72 12.25 -14.11 -2.00
CA MET A 72 10.99 -13.38 -2.11
C MET A 72 10.23 -13.72 -3.39
N GLY A 73 10.94 -13.84 -4.51
CA GLY A 73 10.40 -14.26 -5.79
C GLY A 73 9.82 -15.68 -5.75
N GLY A 74 10.57 -16.63 -5.21
CA GLY A 74 10.10 -18.00 -5.01
C GLY A 74 8.94 -18.10 -4.02
N GLN A 75 8.98 -17.28 -2.94
CA GLN A 75 7.94 -17.27 -1.91
C GLN A 75 6.59 -16.84 -2.45
N LYS A 76 6.57 -15.88 -3.37
CA LYS A 76 5.33 -15.49 -4.05
C LYS A 76 4.71 -16.60 -4.89
N ILE A 77 5.51 -17.52 -5.43
CA ILE A 77 5.02 -18.61 -6.27
C ILE A 77 4.51 -19.77 -5.42
N TYR A 78 5.28 -20.17 -4.41
CA TYR A 78 5.02 -21.39 -3.64
C TYR A 78 5.27 -21.26 -2.14
N GLN A 79 4.93 -20.11 -1.57
CA GLN A 79 5.05 -19.80 -0.14
C GLN A 79 6.46 -20.11 0.39
N LEU A 80 6.62 -20.41 1.67
CA LEU A 80 7.93 -20.63 2.26
C LEU A 80 8.76 -21.70 1.53
N ARG A 81 8.14 -22.79 1.05
CA ARG A 81 8.83 -23.85 0.27
C ARG A 81 9.42 -23.30 -1.02
N GLY A 82 8.64 -22.52 -1.77
CA GLY A 82 9.11 -21.81 -2.95
C GLY A 82 10.21 -20.81 -2.63
N GLY A 83 10.13 -20.13 -1.50
CA GLY A 83 11.17 -19.19 -1.07
C GLY A 83 12.50 -19.89 -0.81
N VAL A 84 12.49 -20.98 -0.04
CA VAL A 84 13.70 -21.78 0.24
C VAL A 84 14.30 -22.33 -1.06
N MET A 85 13.47 -22.85 -1.97
CA MET A 85 13.90 -23.30 -3.29
C MET A 85 14.53 -22.17 -4.12
N GLY A 86 13.87 -21.01 -4.15
CA GLY A 86 14.35 -19.83 -4.85
C GLY A 86 15.69 -19.33 -4.32
N ALA A 87 15.87 -19.31 -3.00
CA ALA A 87 17.14 -18.98 -2.36
C ALA A 87 18.26 -19.94 -2.77
N LEU A 88 17.99 -21.25 -2.69
CA LEU A 88 18.96 -22.30 -3.02
C LEU A 88 19.44 -22.19 -4.48
N VAL A 89 18.50 -22.08 -5.43
CA VAL A 89 18.85 -22.01 -6.85
C VAL A 89 19.48 -20.66 -7.21
N THR A 90 19.17 -19.58 -6.50
CA THR A 90 19.78 -18.27 -6.77
C THR A 90 21.29 -18.26 -6.56
N ILE A 91 21.83 -19.14 -5.70
CA ILE A 91 23.27 -19.31 -5.53
C ILE A 91 23.95 -19.69 -6.85
N SER A 92 23.28 -20.46 -7.72
CA SER A 92 23.85 -20.80 -9.03
C SER A 92 23.95 -19.59 -9.95
N ALA A 93 22.97 -18.69 -9.91
CA ALA A 93 23.02 -17.44 -10.67
C ALA A 93 24.15 -16.54 -10.17
N ILE A 94 24.33 -16.41 -8.85
CA ILE A 94 25.44 -15.66 -8.25
C ILE A 94 26.79 -16.24 -8.70
N ALA A 95 26.97 -17.55 -8.53
CA ALA A 95 28.20 -18.24 -8.93
C ALA A 95 28.47 -18.06 -10.43
N ALA A 96 27.43 -18.11 -11.26
CA ALA A 96 27.54 -17.86 -12.69
C ALA A 96 28.06 -16.45 -12.98
N GLY A 97 27.60 -15.42 -12.27
CA GLY A 97 28.05 -14.03 -12.42
C GLY A 97 29.50 -13.76 -12.01
N GLN A 98 30.09 -14.67 -11.24
CA GLN A 98 31.50 -14.62 -10.86
C GLN A 98 32.39 -15.51 -11.73
N SER A 99 31.79 -16.37 -12.56
CA SER A 99 32.49 -17.34 -13.39
C SER A 99 33.28 -16.70 -14.53
N SER A 100 34.33 -17.38 -14.98
CA SER A 100 35.11 -16.98 -16.15
C SER A 100 34.26 -16.89 -17.43
N ILE A 101 33.26 -17.77 -17.57
CA ILE A 101 32.32 -17.76 -18.71
C ILE A 101 31.59 -16.42 -18.79
N PHE A 102 31.05 -15.96 -17.65
CA PHE A 102 30.31 -14.70 -17.60
C PHE A 102 31.22 -13.51 -17.86
N VAL A 103 32.39 -13.47 -17.21
CA VAL A 103 33.38 -12.40 -17.40
C VAL A 103 33.81 -12.27 -18.86
N ASN A 104 33.96 -13.38 -19.58
CA ASN A 104 34.29 -13.36 -21.01
C ASN A 104 33.18 -12.74 -21.88
N ILE A 105 31.91 -12.81 -21.46
CA ILE A 105 30.77 -12.27 -22.21
C ILE A 105 30.55 -10.78 -21.89
N THR A 106 30.59 -10.43 -20.61
CA THR A 106 30.21 -9.08 -20.14
C THR A 106 31.41 -8.15 -19.94
N GLY A 107 32.63 -8.69 -19.91
CA GLY A 107 33.85 -7.97 -19.57
C GLY A 107 34.08 -7.78 -18.07
N GLY A 108 33.23 -8.35 -17.19
CA GLY A 108 33.35 -8.19 -15.74
C GLY A 108 32.38 -9.05 -14.93
N GLN A 109 32.62 -9.13 -13.62
CA GLN A 109 31.74 -9.85 -12.70
C GLN A 109 30.47 -9.04 -12.39
N ALA A 110 29.39 -9.71 -12.02
CA ALA A 110 28.15 -9.04 -11.62
C ALA A 110 27.45 -9.75 -10.44
N PRO A 111 26.75 -9.02 -9.54
CA PRO A 111 25.99 -9.60 -8.43
C PRO A 111 24.74 -10.41 -8.84
N MET A 112 24.40 -10.46 -10.13
CA MET A 112 23.31 -11.27 -10.68
C MET A 112 21.92 -11.04 -10.07
N LEU A 113 21.60 -9.79 -9.69
CA LEU A 113 20.26 -9.39 -9.23
C LEU A 113 19.15 -9.74 -10.23
N LEU A 114 19.38 -9.47 -11.53
CA LEU A 114 18.45 -9.87 -12.60
C LEU A 114 18.30 -11.39 -12.69
N GLY A 115 19.40 -12.13 -12.51
CA GLY A 115 19.39 -13.58 -12.42
C GLY A 115 18.51 -14.05 -11.26
N ALA A 116 18.68 -13.50 -10.06
CA ALA A 116 17.86 -13.83 -8.89
C ALA A 116 16.36 -13.60 -9.13
N MET A 117 16.00 -12.48 -9.76
CA MET A 117 14.60 -12.15 -10.09
C MET A 117 13.93 -13.14 -11.04
N ILE A 118 14.71 -13.82 -11.90
CA ILE A 118 14.21 -14.79 -12.87
C ILE A 118 14.25 -16.21 -12.27
N TYR A 119 15.41 -16.60 -11.76
CA TYR A 119 15.68 -17.97 -11.31
C TYR A 119 14.95 -18.33 -10.01
N GLY A 120 14.79 -17.37 -9.09
CA GLY A 120 14.06 -17.58 -7.85
C GLY A 120 12.60 -18.03 -8.08
N PRO A 121 11.78 -17.22 -8.77
CA PRO A 121 10.43 -17.61 -9.15
C PRO A 121 10.35 -18.86 -10.03
N LEU A 122 11.25 -18.98 -11.02
CA LEU A 122 11.22 -20.09 -11.97
C LEU A 122 11.46 -21.43 -11.27
N SER A 123 12.46 -21.51 -10.40
CA SER A 123 12.73 -22.73 -9.62
C SER A 123 11.58 -23.11 -8.70
N ALA A 124 10.95 -22.13 -8.04
CA ALA A 124 9.76 -22.35 -7.24
C ALA A 124 8.54 -22.79 -8.08
N ALA A 125 8.40 -22.29 -9.31
CA ALA A 125 7.35 -22.70 -10.23
C ALA A 125 7.54 -24.14 -10.69
N ILE A 126 8.77 -24.54 -11.01
CA ILE A 126 9.11 -25.92 -11.37
C ILE A 126 8.80 -26.85 -10.19
N LEU A 127 9.24 -26.50 -8.97
CA LEU A 127 8.94 -27.27 -7.75
C LEU A 127 7.43 -27.42 -7.52
N LYS A 128 6.68 -26.32 -7.58
CA LYS A 128 5.22 -26.32 -7.37
C LYS A 128 4.51 -27.18 -8.40
N HIS A 129 4.94 -27.08 -9.66
CA HIS A 129 4.31 -27.81 -10.75
C HIS A 129 4.61 -29.30 -10.65
N SER A 130 5.85 -29.67 -10.36
CA SER A 130 6.23 -31.07 -10.27
C SER A 130 5.62 -31.77 -9.06
N GLU A 131 5.57 -31.13 -7.88
CA GLU A 131 4.95 -31.68 -6.67
C GLU A 131 3.44 -31.95 -6.86
N LYS A 132 2.74 -31.12 -7.65
CA LYS A 132 1.29 -31.25 -7.88
C LYS A 132 0.88 -32.66 -8.37
N PHE A 133 1.74 -33.38 -9.07
CA PHE A 133 1.41 -34.68 -9.67
C PHE A 133 1.49 -35.87 -8.70
N TRP A 134 2.22 -35.74 -7.59
CA TRP A 134 2.54 -36.89 -6.73
C TRP A 134 2.41 -36.61 -5.24
N ILE A 135 2.30 -35.34 -4.80
CA ILE A 135 2.25 -34.99 -3.38
C ILE A 135 1.08 -35.66 -2.64
N HIS A 136 -0.06 -35.86 -3.31
CA HIS A 136 -1.24 -36.53 -2.75
C HIS A 136 -1.11 -38.06 -2.65
N LYS A 137 -0.04 -38.64 -3.24
CA LYS A 137 0.21 -40.09 -3.21
C LYS A 137 1.13 -40.50 -2.07
N ILE A 138 1.66 -39.53 -1.31
CA ILE A 138 2.59 -39.80 -0.21
C ILE A 138 1.81 -40.34 0.99
N LYS A 139 2.33 -41.42 1.60
CA LYS A 139 1.74 -41.97 2.81
C LYS A 139 1.93 -41.02 4.00
N PRO A 140 0.95 -40.90 4.91
CA PRO A 140 1.08 -40.13 6.14
C PRO A 140 2.35 -40.55 6.93
N GLY A 141 3.06 -39.57 7.48
CA GLY A 141 4.33 -39.78 8.19
C GLY A 141 5.59 -39.71 7.32
N PHE A 142 5.50 -39.97 6.00
CA PHE A 142 6.62 -39.84 5.07
C PHE A 142 6.66 -38.49 4.34
N GLU A 143 5.60 -37.68 4.45
CA GLU A 143 5.43 -36.42 3.74
C GLU A 143 6.63 -35.49 3.89
N MET A 144 7.05 -35.20 5.12
CA MET A 144 8.16 -34.28 5.37
C MET A 144 9.49 -34.79 4.81
N LEU A 145 9.73 -36.10 4.91
CA LEU A 145 10.95 -36.74 4.39
C LEU A 145 11.02 -36.61 2.88
N ILE A 146 10.00 -37.12 2.17
CA ILE A 146 9.97 -37.14 0.71
C ILE A 146 9.95 -35.70 0.16
N ASN A 147 9.15 -34.82 0.76
CA ASN A 147 9.06 -33.42 0.33
C ASN A 147 10.40 -32.67 0.48
N ASN A 148 11.19 -32.94 1.51
CA ASN A 148 12.47 -32.26 1.71
C ASN A 148 13.57 -32.88 0.83
N PHE A 149 13.63 -34.20 0.70
CA PHE A 149 14.57 -34.87 -0.22
C PHE A 149 14.30 -34.46 -1.67
N TYR A 150 13.03 -34.38 -2.07
CA TYR A 150 12.67 -33.94 -3.42
C TYR A 150 13.11 -32.50 -3.69
N LEU A 151 12.81 -31.58 -2.75
CA LEU A 151 13.27 -30.19 -2.85
C LEU A 151 14.80 -30.12 -2.98
N GLY A 152 15.52 -30.91 -2.18
CA GLY A 152 16.99 -30.96 -2.21
C GLY A 152 17.54 -31.47 -3.55
N ILE A 153 17.04 -32.60 -4.05
CA ILE A 153 17.50 -33.22 -5.31
C ILE A 153 17.14 -32.33 -6.51
N LEU A 154 15.88 -31.86 -6.59
CA LEU A 154 15.46 -30.95 -7.64
C LEU A 154 16.25 -29.64 -7.57
N GLY A 155 16.46 -29.11 -6.37
CA GLY A 155 17.25 -27.91 -6.12
C GLY A 155 18.69 -28.05 -6.60
N PHE A 156 19.33 -29.18 -6.30
CA PHE A 156 20.66 -29.50 -6.82
C PHE A 156 20.70 -29.52 -8.35
N LEU A 157 19.76 -30.24 -8.99
CA LEU A 157 19.71 -30.33 -10.46
C LEU A 157 19.48 -28.95 -11.10
N LEU A 158 18.54 -28.17 -10.57
CA LEU A 158 18.25 -26.83 -11.07
C LEU A 158 19.40 -25.85 -10.80
N ALA A 159 20.15 -25.99 -9.70
CA ALA A 159 21.32 -25.17 -9.43
C ALA A 159 22.47 -25.49 -10.41
N VAL A 160 22.78 -26.77 -10.63
CA VAL A 160 23.84 -27.17 -11.58
C VAL A 160 23.50 -26.74 -13.01
N PHE A 161 22.29 -27.04 -13.47
CA PHE A 161 21.85 -26.62 -14.81
C PHE A 161 21.71 -25.10 -14.90
N GLY A 162 21.14 -24.49 -13.86
CA GLY A 162 20.88 -23.05 -13.80
C GLY A 162 22.15 -22.21 -13.79
N PHE A 163 23.27 -22.72 -13.27
CA PHE A 163 24.58 -22.07 -13.37
C PHE A 163 24.96 -21.79 -14.83
N PHE A 164 24.93 -22.82 -15.69
CA PHE A 164 25.33 -22.67 -17.09
C PHE A 164 24.36 -21.78 -17.85
N VAL A 165 23.05 -22.00 -17.69
CA VAL A 165 22.05 -21.15 -18.35
C VAL A 165 22.18 -19.70 -17.90
N ALA A 166 22.45 -19.44 -16.62
CA ALA A 166 22.61 -18.08 -16.12
C ALA A 166 23.86 -17.41 -16.71
N ALA A 167 24.99 -18.14 -16.75
CA ALA A 167 26.24 -17.60 -17.27
C ALA A 167 26.09 -17.10 -18.72
N TYR A 168 25.44 -17.87 -19.59
CA TYR A 168 25.23 -17.48 -20.99
C TYR A 168 24.05 -16.53 -21.16
N VAL A 169 22.83 -16.94 -20.77
CA VAL A 169 21.61 -16.21 -21.10
C VAL A 169 21.57 -14.87 -20.38
N ILE A 170 21.82 -14.85 -19.07
CA ILE A 170 21.82 -13.60 -18.30
C ILE A 170 23.05 -12.75 -18.66
N GLY A 171 24.19 -13.38 -18.97
CA GLY A 171 25.38 -12.70 -19.49
C GLY A 171 25.09 -11.88 -20.74
N TYR A 172 24.50 -12.49 -21.79
CA TYR A 172 24.16 -11.76 -23.02
C TYR A 172 23.09 -10.69 -22.81
N ILE A 173 22.11 -10.93 -21.92
CA ILE A 173 21.11 -9.91 -21.59
C ILE A 173 21.78 -8.70 -20.91
N ILE A 174 22.65 -8.92 -19.92
CA ILE A 174 23.38 -7.84 -19.25
C ILE A 174 24.30 -7.11 -20.23
N PHE A 175 25.00 -7.83 -21.11
CA PHE A 175 25.82 -7.22 -22.15
C PHE A 175 24.99 -6.31 -23.08
N ALA A 176 23.84 -6.78 -23.55
CA ALA A 176 22.94 -6.00 -24.39
C ALA A 176 22.39 -4.76 -23.66
N LEU A 177 21.96 -4.93 -22.41
CA LEU A 177 21.50 -3.81 -21.57
C LEU A 177 22.62 -2.80 -21.32
N GLY A 178 23.84 -3.27 -21.06
CA GLY A 178 25.03 -2.42 -20.93
C GLY A 178 25.30 -1.60 -22.19
N LYS A 179 25.12 -2.18 -23.39
CA LYS A 179 25.22 -1.46 -24.66
C LYS A 179 24.14 -0.41 -24.84
N ILE A 180 22.92 -0.68 -24.40
CA ILE A 180 21.82 0.31 -24.42
C ILE A 180 22.15 1.48 -23.50
N VAL A 181 22.56 1.22 -22.25
CA VAL A 181 22.92 2.27 -21.28
C VAL A 181 24.12 3.08 -21.78
N GLN A 182 25.15 2.41 -22.31
CA GLN A 182 26.30 3.06 -22.92
C GLN A 182 25.88 3.95 -24.11
N GLY A 183 24.97 3.46 -24.97
CA GLY A 183 24.40 4.24 -26.06
C GLY A 183 23.61 5.45 -25.55
N MET A 184 22.79 5.28 -24.51
CA MET A 184 22.06 6.39 -23.89
C MET A 184 22.99 7.46 -23.32
N SER A 185 24.12 7.06 -22.73
CA SER A 185 25.15 7.98 -22.26
C SER A 185 25.85 8.69 -23.42
N ASN A 186 26.32 7.95 -24.42
CA ASN A 186 27.11 8.50 -25.54
C ASN A 186 26.29 9.46 -26.41
N TYR A 187 25.01 9.16 -26.63
CA TYR A 187 24.12 9.99 -27.44
C TYR A 187 23.30 10.99 -26.61
N SER A 188 23.61 11.15 -25.31
CA SER A 188 22.92 12.11 -24.43
C SER A 188 21.39 11.92 -24.36
N LEU A 189 20.93 10.67 -24.33
CA LEU A 189 19.50 10.31 -24.43
C LEU A 189 18.78 10.14 -23.08
N TYR A 190 19.48 10.22 -21.95
CA TYR A 190 18.85 10.16 -20.61
C TYR A 190 17.65 11.11 -20.42
N PRO A 191 17.66 12.34 -20.97
CA PRO A 191 16.48 13.22 -20.94
C PRO A 191 15.23 12.56 -21.53
N LEU A 192 15.37 11.81 -22.62
CA LEU A 192 14.24 11.19 -23.32
C LEU A 192 13.60 10.06 -22.54
N ALA A 193 14.29 9.49 -21.55
CA ALA A 193 13.70 8.48 -20.66
C ALA A 193 12.43 9.00 -19.96
N ALA A 194 12.33 10.31 -19.71
CA ALA A 194 11.17 10.94 -19.09
C ALA A 194 9.87 10.77 -19.89
N ILE A 195 9.96 10.62 -21.23
CA ILE A 195 8.80 10.38 -22.10
C ILE A 195 8.09 9.08 -21.73
N ILE A 196 8.84 8.08 -21.26
CA ILE A 196 8.31 6.79 -20.84
C ILE A 196 8.06 6.78 -19.34
N VAL A 197 9.02 7.26 -18.54
CA VAL A 197 9.01 7.17 -17.08
C VAL A 197 7.85 7.97 -16.49
N GLU A 198 7.64 9.23 -16.89
CA GLU A 198 6.65 10.10 -16.25
C GLU A 198 5.20 9.63 -16.46
N PRO A 199 4.76 9.25 -17.69
CA PRO A 199 3.44 8.64 -17.87
C PRO A 199 3.30 7.32 -17.11
N ALA A 200 4.34 6.48 -17.13
CA ALA A 200 4.31 5.19 -16.45
C ALA A 200 4.19 5.35 -14.92
N LYS A 201 4.83 6.36 -14.32
CA LYS A 201 4.65 6.72 -12.91
C LYS A 201 3.17 6.97 -12.59
N VAL A 202 2.52 7.87 -13.33
CA VAL A 202 1.09 8.20 -13.15
C VAL A 202 0.18 6.97 -13.32
N LEU A 203 0.60 5.98 -14.12
CA LEU A 203 -0.08 4.70 -14.31
C LEU A 203 0.26 3.63 -13.25
N PHE A 204 0.96 4.01 -12.16
CA PHE A 204 1.40 3.17 -11.05
C PHE A 204 2.43 2.10 -11.42
N LEU A 205 3.26 2.38 -12.43
CA LEU A 205 4.37 1.52 -12.84
C LEU A 205 5.72 2.00 -12.26
N ASN A 206 5.71 3.03 -11.41
CA ASN A 206 6.90 3.60 -10.78
C ASN A 206 7.75 2.54 -10.07
N ASN A 207 7.13 1.69 -9.24
CA ASN A 207 7.86 0.64 -8.52
C ASN A 207 8.43 -0.44 -9.44
N ALA A 208 7.77 -0.72 -10.56
CA ALA A 208 8.24 -1.69 -11.55
C ALA A 208 9.45 -1.15 -12.32
N ILE A 209 9.42 0.13 -12.68
CA ILE A 209 10.53 0.80 -13.36
C ILE A 209 11.71 0.97 -12.41
N ASN A 210 11.49 1.56 -11.23
CA ASN A 210 12.56 1.87 -10.30
C ASN A 210 13.19 0.60 -9.73
N HIS A 211 12.41 -0.23 -9.04
CA HIS A 211 12.95 -1.40 -8.34
C HIS A 211 13.08 -2.65 -9.24
N GLY A 212 12.35 -2.70 -10.36
CA GLY A 212 12.43 -3.82 -11.29
C GLY A 212 13.45 -3.66 -12.41
N VAL A 213 13.73 -2.43 -12.85
CA VAL A 213 14.63 -2.18 -14.01
C VAL A 213 15.83 -1.33 -13.62
N PHE A 214 15.62 -0.12 -13.09
CA PHE A 214 16.71 0.81 -12.82
C PHE A 214 17.61 0.34 -11.68
N THR A 215 17.04 -0.15 -10.57
CA THR A 215 17.83 -0.55 -9.40
C THR A 215 18.86 -1.64 -9.73
N PRO A 216 18.51 -2.76 -10.40
CA PRO A 216 19.50 -3.77 -10.80
C PRO A 216 20.59 -3.23 -11.75
N LEU A 217 20.20 -2.44 -12.75
CA LEU A 217 21.15 -1.89 -13.74
C LEU A 217 22.09 -0.86 -13.12
N ALA A 218 21.55 0.06 -12.32
CA ALA A 218 22.29 1.08 -11.60
C ALA A 218 23.27 0.45 -10.60
N THR A 219 22.86 -0.63 -9.91
CA THR A 219 23.73 -1.37 -8.99
C THR A 219 24.97 -1.90 -9.73
N GLN A 220 24.79 -2.45 -10.93
CA GLN A 220 25.89 -2.96 -11.73
C GLN A 220 26.83 -1.83 -12.19
N GLU A 221 26.27 -0.70 -12.59
CA GLU A 221 27.05 0.47 -13.01
C GLU A 221 27.88 1.06 -11.86
N VAL A 222 27.29 1.20 -10.65
CA VAL A 222 27.98 1.73 -9.47
C VAL A 222 29.27 0.96 -9.12
N LEU A 223 29.33 -0.34 -9.40
CA LEU A 223 30.52 -1.14 -9.11
C LEU A 223 31.75 -0.71 -9.93
N THR A 224 31.55 -0.12 -11.11
CA THR A 224 32.66 0.33 -11.98
C THR A 224 32.82 1.84 -11.96
N SER A 225 31.72 2.61 -11.95
CA SER A 225 31.73 4.07 -12.03
C SER A 225 31.65 4.76 -10.65
N GLY A 226 31.33 4.03 -9.59
CA GLY A 226 31.09 4.56 -8.25
C GLY A 226 29.74 5.27 -8.07
N LYS A 227 29.01 5.59 -9.14
CA LYS A 227 27.69 6.26 -9.11
C LYS A 227 26.88 5.99 -10.38
N SER A 228 25.55 6.01 -10.29
CA SER A 228 24.67 5.84 -11.45
C SER A 228 23.57 6.89 -11.50
N ILE A 229 23.37 7.48 -12.68
CA ILE A 229 22.27 8.41 -12.96
C ILE A 229 20.91 7.70 -12.93
N LEU A 230 20.87 6.40 -13.24
CA LEU A 230 19.64 5.61 -13.33
C LEU A 230 18.84 5.60 -12.01
N TYR A 231 19.53 5.71 -10.87
CA TYR A 231 18.89 5.84 -9.56
C TYR A 231 18.12 7.16 -9.37
N LEU A 232 18.43 8.21 -10.12
CA LEU A 232 17.84 9.54 -9.98
C LEU A 232 16.65 9.77 -10.94
N LEU A 233 16.59 9.02 -12.05
CA LEU A 233 15.63 9.27 -13.15
C LEU A 233 14.17 9.13 -12.71
N GLU A 234 13.85 8.13 -11.90
CA GLU A 234 12.48 7.93 -11.40
C GLU A 234 12.26 8.66 -10.07
N SER A 235 13.27 8.70 -9.20
CA SER A 235 13.14 9.22 -7.84
C SER A 235 13.03 10.75 -7.76
N ASN A 236 13.25 11.47 -8.86
CA ASN A 236 13.14 12.93 -8.87
C ASN A 236 11.70 13.37 -8.46
N PRO A 237 11.51 14.11 -7.35
CA PRO A 237 10.22 14.56 -6.89
C PRO A 237 9.84 15.91 -7.50
N GLY A 238 10.77 16.58 -8.19
CA GLY A 238 10.57 17.90 -8.79
C GLY A 238 9.35 18.00 -9.71
N PRO A 239 9.19 17.10 -10.70
CA PRO A 239 8.03 17.13 -11.61
C PRO A 239 6.68 17.08 -10.87
N GLY A 240 6.55 16.19 -9.89
CA GLY A 240 5.32 16.05 -9.10
C GLY A 240 5.06 17.25 -8.18
N LEU A 241 6.12 17.79 -7.56
CA LEU A 241 6.00 18.93 -6.64
C LEU A 241 5.53 20.19 -7.38
N GLY A 242 6.02 20.46 -8.60
CA GLY A 242 5.57 21.63 -9.36
C GLY A 242 4.09 21.56 -9.75
N ILE A 243 3.57 20.37 -10.04
CA ILE A 243 2.13 20.16 -10.24
C ILE A 243 1.35 20.41 -8.95
N LEU A 244 1.83 19.93 -7.80
CA LEU A 244 1.13 20.15 -6.54
C LEU A 244 1.13 21.63 -6.14
N LEU A 245 2.23 22.35 -6.34
CA LEU A 245 2.31 23.80 -6.14
C LEU A 245 1.34 24.55 -7.06
N LEU A 246 1.19 24.10 -8.32
CA LEU A 246 0.20 24.63 -9.25
C LEU A 246 -1.22 24.53 -8.66
N TYR A 247 -1.58 23.37 -8.09
CA TYR A 247 -2.88 23.18 -7.45
C TYR A 247 -3.04 23.95 -6.14
N ILE A 248 -1.99 24.15 -5.35
CA ILE A 248 -2.03 24.97 -4.13
C ILE A 248 -2.35 26.43 -4.47
N ILE A 249 -1.74 26.98 -5.50
CA ILE A 249 -1.89 28.40 -5.87
C ILE A 249 -3.16 28.61 -6.71
N PHE A 250 -3.36 27.79 -7.75
CA PHE A 250 -4.40 27.98 -8.78
C PHE A 250 -5.56 26.99 -8.69
N GLY A 251 -5.60 26.14 -7.66
CA GLY A 251 -6.74 25.24 -7.43
C GLY A 251 -8.05 26.01 -7.24
N ASN A 252 -9.14 25.45 -7.76
CA ASN A 252 -10.42 26.18 -7.86
C ASN A 252 -11.16 26.35 -6.53
N ASN A 253 -10.86 25.51 -5.51
CA ASN A 253 -11.48 25.61 -4.19
C ASN A 253 -10.47 25.33 -3.06
N LYS A 254 -10.82 25.75 -1.82
CA LYS A 254 -9.97 25.57 -0.63
C LYS A 254 -9.66 24.10 -0.31
N LYS A 255 -10.60 23.19 -0.59
CA LYS A 255 -10.43 21.75 -0.36
C LYS A 255 -9.31 21.16 -1.22
N VAL A 256 -9.33 21.41 -2.52
CA VAL A 256 -8.30 20.96 -3.48
C VAL A 256 -6.93 21.54 -3.12
N LYS A 257 -6.88 22.83 -2.76
CA LYS A 257 -5.64 23.48 -2.30
C LYS A 257 -5.08 22.82 -1.04
N GLY A 258 -5.93 22.54 -0.05
CA GLY A 258 -5.54 21.85 1.18
C GLY A 258 -5.04 20.43 0.91
N GLU A 259 -5.75 19.66 0.08
CA GLU A 259 -5.34 18.31 -0.33
C GLU A 259 -4.00 18.30 -1.08
N ALA A 260 -3.77 19.26 -1.98
CA ALA A 260 -2.48 19.44 -2.66
C ALA A 260 -1.35 19.86 -1.71
N GLY A 261 -1.67 20.67 -0.69
CA GLY A 261 -0.78 21.04 0.40
C GLY A 261 -0.25 19.82 1.15
N SER A 262 -1.16 18.98 1.66
CA SER A 262 -0.77 17.74 2.35
C SER A 262 -0.03 16.77 1.43
N ALA A 263 -0.48 16.61 0.18
CA ALA A 263 0.18 15.76 -0.81
C ALA A 263 1.61 16.23 -1.11
N SER A 264 1.88 17.55 -1.14
CA SER A 264 3.22 18.10 -1.39
C SER A 264 4.23 17.66 -0.35
N ILE A 265 3.84 17.69 0.92
CA ILE A 265 4.72 17.30 2.04
C ILE A 265 5.03 15.81 1.96
N ILE A 266 3.99 14.98 1.80
CA ILE A 266 4.12 13.53 1.74
C ILE A 266 4.93 13.10 0.50
N HIS A 267 4.72 13.76 -0.63
CA HIS A 267 5.46 13.50 -1.87
C HIS A 267 6.93 13.91 -1.75
N PHE A 268 7.21 15.15 -1.36
CA PHE A 268 8.56 15.71 -1.41
C PHE A 268 9.45 15.17 -0.29
N PHE A 269 8.97 15.17 0.96
CA PHE A 269 9.74 14.69 2.11
C PHE A 269 9.52 13.21 2.37
N GLY A 270 8.31 12.69 2.15
CA GLY A 270 8.02 11.27 2.33
C GLY A 270 8.41 10.40 1.13
N GLY A 271 8.60 10.98 -0.06
CA GLY A 271 8.98 10.24 -1.27
C GLY A 271 7.89 9.32 -1.82
N ILE A 272 6.63 9.55 -1.44
CA ILE A 272 5.49 8.76 -1.92
C ILE A 272 4.91 9.47 -3.14
N HIS A 273 5.42 9.13 -4.33
CA HIS A 273 5.01 9.74 -5.59
C HIS A 273 3.51 9.53 -5.89
N GLU A 274 2.91 8.47 -5.38
CA GLU A 274 1.53 8.11 -5.69
C GLU A 274 0.49 9.12 -5.19
N VAL A 275 0.84 10.01 -4.25
CA VAL A 275 -0.09 11.00 -3.70
C VAL A 275 -0.41 12.14 -4.67
N TYR A 276 0.44 12.40 -5.67
CA TYR A 276 0.18 13.44 -6.68
C TYR A 276 -0.53 12.90 -7.93
N PHE A 277 -0.53 11.59 -8.17
CA PHE A 277 -1.12 11.01 -9.38
C PHE A 277 -2.61 11.34 -9.56
N PRO A 278 -3.47 11.37 -8.51
CA PRO A 278 -4.86 11.78 -8.66
C PRO A 278 -5.02 13.17 -9.31
N PHE A 279 -4.15 14.12 -8.98
CA PHE A 279 -4.20 15.48 -9.51
C PHE A 279 -3.94 15.50 -11.02
N VAL A 280 -2.99 14.68 -11.48
CA VAL A 280 -2.66 14.54 -12.91
C VAL A 280 -3.74 13.73 -13.64
N LEU A 281 -4.33 12.72 -13.01
CA LEU A 281 -5.39 11.91 -13.62
C LEU A 281 -6.70 12.69 -13.83
N VAL A 282 -7.01 13.68 -12.99
CA VAL A 282 -8.15 14.58 -13.25
C VAL A 282 -7.89 15.47 -14.47
N LYS A 283 -6.64 15.87 -14.69
CA LYS A 283 -6.23 16.67 -15.86
C LYS A 283 -5.06 16.03 -16.61
N PRO A 284 -5.29 15.00 -17.44
CA PRO A 284 -4.22 14.22 -18.08
C PRO A 284 -3.25 15.03 -18.95
N MET A 285 -3.64 16.21 -19.44
CA MET A 285 -2.73 17.13 -20.14
C MET A 285 -1.53 17.54 -19.29
N LEU A 286 -1.64 17.50 -17.95
CA LEU A 286 -0.52 17.75 -17.04
C LEU A 286 0.59 16.69 -17.14
N ILE A 287 0.38 15.56 -17.81
CA ILE A 287 1.45 14.62 -18.16
C ILE A 287 2.53 15.31 -19.02
N ILE A 288 2.15 16.24 -19.88
CA ILE A 288 3.11 17.00 -20.70
C ILE A 288 4.03 17.81 -19.77
N ALA A 289 3.48 18.46 -18.74
CA ALA A 289 4.26 19.20 -17.76
C ALA A 289 5.21 18.30 -16.97
N LEU A 290 4.80 17.08 -16.63
CA LEU A 290 5.67 16.08 -16.00
C LEU A 290 6.82 15.67 -16.94
N ILE A 291 6.52 15.34 -18.20
CA ILE A 291 7.53 14.94 -19.20
C ILE A 291 8.54 16.08 -19.40
N SER A 292 8.08 17.31 -19.62
CA SER A 292 8.97 18.47 -19.79
C SER A 292 9.89 18.67 -18.59
N ALA A 293 9.35 18.54 -17.38
CA ALA A 293 10.14 18.65 -16.15
C ALA A 293 11.10 17.48 -15.96
N GLY A 294 10.72 16.26 -16.34
CA GLY A 294 11.57 15.08 -16.31
C GLY A 294 12.71 15.17 -17.32
N ILE A 295 12.44 15.63 -18.56
CA ILE A 295 13.46 15.90 -19.58
C ILE A 295 14.46 16.91 -19.04
N PHE A 296 13.98 18.01 -18.46
CA PHE A 296 14.84 19.03 -17.86
C PHE A 296 15.71 18.44 -16.74
N GLY A 297 15.09 17.78 -15.75
CA GLY A 297 15.78 17.23 -14.59
C GLY A 297 16.84 16.20 -14.96
N ASN A 298 16.46 15.24 -15.82
CA ASN A 298 17.37 14.21 -16.32
C ASN A 298 18.50 14.83 -17.17
N GLY A 299 18.21 15.91 -17.92
CA GLY A 299 19.22 16.70 -18.62
C GLY A 299 20.22 17.34 -17.68
N MET A 300 19.76 17.95 -16.58
CA MET A 300 20.66 18.52 -15.58
C MET A 300 21.49 17.45 -14.87
N PHE A 301 20.89 16.30 -14.56
CA PHE A 301 21.65 15.18 -13.98
C PHE A 301 22.75 14.71 -14.94
N MET A 302 22.44 14.59 -16.22
CA MET A 302 23.42 14.19 -17.23
C MET A 302 24.51 15.24 -17.45
N LEU A 303 24.14 16.53 -17.57
CA LEU A 303 25.09 17.64 -17.78
C LEU A 303 26.11 17.76 -16.64
N PHE A 304 25.66 17.54 -15.42
CA PHE A 304 26.51 17.57 -14.23
C PHE A 304 27.11 16.20 -13.89
N ASN A 305 26.89 15.17 -14.70
CA ASN A 305 27.28 13.79 -14.38
C ASN A 305 26.85 13.38 -12.95
N ALA A 306 25.64 13.75 -12.57
CA ALA A 306 25.05 13.45 -11.27
C ALA A 306 24.57 12.01 -11.22
N GLY A 307 24.93 11.31 -10.14
CA GLY A 307 24.49 9.94 -9.90
C GLY A 307 24.38 9.63 -8.42
N ALA A 308 23.60 8.61 -8.08
CA ALA A 308 23.52 8.08 -6.74
C ALA A 308 24.42 6.84 -6.57
N ILE A 309 24.87 6.62 -5.34
CA ILE A 309 25.70 5.46 -4.96
C ILE A 309 24.84 4.26 -4.54
N ALA A 310 23.54 4.47 -4.31
CA ALA A 310 22.60 3.47 -3.83
C ALA A 310 21.17 3.75 -4.35
N PRO A 311 20.24 2.78 -4.20
CA PRO A 311 18.85 2.93 -4.63
C PRO A 311 18.05 3.94 -3.82
N VAL A 312 17.65 5.04 -4.47
CA VAL A 312 16.87 6.09 -3.84
C VAL A 312 15.44 5.61 -3.57
N SER A 313 15.19 5.19 -2.33
CA SER A 313 13.88 4.72 -1.87
C SER A 313 13.69 5.02 -0.38
N PRO A 314 12.59 5.69 0.01
CA PRO A 314 11.57 6.34 -0.84
C PRO A 314 12.19 7.43 -1.72
N GLY A 315 11.53 7.83 -2.82
CA GLY A 315 12.01 8.89 -3.74
C GLY A 315 11.94 10.31 -3.19
N SER A 316 12.23 10.47 -1.90
CA SER A 316 12.18 11.75 -1.20
C SER A 316 13.40 12.62 -1.49
N VAL A 317 13.27 13.92 -1.25
CA VAL A 317 14.41 14.85 -1.26
C VAL A 317 15.49 14.40 -0.27
N ILE A 318 15.08 13.91 0.90
CA ILE A 318 16.00 13.44 1.95
C ILE A 318 16.80 12.26 1.43
N ALA A 319 16.13 11.22 0.92
CA ALA A 319 16.80 10.04 0.39
C ALA A 319 17.74 10.36 -0.77
N GLN A 320 17.35 11.31 -1.64
CA GLN A 320 18.22 11.75 -2.74
C GLN A 320 19.49 12.41 -2.25
N TYR A 321 19.40 13.38 -1.34
CA TYR A 321 20.60 13.99 -0.79
C TYR A 321 21.41 13.03 0.07
N THR A 322 20.78 12.05 0.73
CA THR A 322 21.50 11.00 1.47
C THR A 322 22.32 10.13 0.52
N GLN A 323 21.74 9.70 -0.61
CA GLN A 323 22.31 8.67 -1.47
C GLN A 323 22.99 9.19 -2.75
N VAL A 324 22.88 10.48 -3.06
CA VAL A 324 23.66 11.07 -4.14
C VAL A 324 25.15 10.96 -3.84
N ALA A 325 25.96 10.73 -4.87
CA ALA A 325 27.40 10.84 -4.76
C ALA A 325 27.77 12.22 -4.24
N LYS A 326 28.73 12.29 -3.32
CA LYS A 326 29.06 13.53 -2.59
C LYS A 326 30.03 14.45 -3.32
N ASP A 327 30.29 14.19 -4.60
CA ASP A 327 31.04 15.11 -5.43
C ASP A 327 30.21 16.36 -5.75
N ALA A 328 30.88 17.51 -5.87
CA ALA A 328 30.23 18.81 -6.05
C ALA A 328 29.30 18.82 -7.28
N ASN A 329 29.69 18.14 -8.36
CA ASN A 329 28.90 18.08 -9.58
C ASN A 329 27.61 17.29 -9.35
N SER A 330 27.66 16.12 -8.70
CA SER A 330 26.46 15.35 -8.40
C SER A 330 25.47 16.08 -7.50
N VAL A 331 25.96 16.76 -6.46
CA VAL A 331 25.10 17.54 -5.55
C VAL A 331 24.49 18.76 -6.27
N ALA A 332 25.28 19.49 -7.06
CA ALA A 332 24.80 20.62 -7.84
C ALA A 332 23.78 20.17 -8.91
N GLY A 333 24.10 19.12 -9.66
CA GLY A 333 23.22 18.52 -10.67
C GLY A 333 21.90 18.04 -10.08
N LEU A 334 21.95 17.34 -8.93
CA LEU A 334 20.74 16.93 -8.21
C LEU A 334 19.88 18.14 -7.84
N THR A 335 20.50 19.17 -7.24
CA THR A 335 19.79 20.36 -6.76
C THR A 335 19.14 21.12 -7.91
N ILE A 336 19.91 21.45 -8.94
CA ILE A 336 19.43 22.21 -10.10
C ILE A 336 18.40 21.40 -10.89
N GLY A 337 18.65 20.11 -11.09
CA GLY A 337 17.71 19.21 -11.76
C GLY A 337 16.39 19.10 -11.01
N MET A 338 16.42 18.86 -9.69
CA MET A 338 15.23 18.71 -8.87
C MET A 338 14.40 20.00 -8.81
N PHE A 339 14.99 21.10 -8.37
CA PHE A 339 14.26 22.36 -8.20
C PHE A 339 13.91 23.00 -9.55
N GLY A 340 14.76 22.84 -10.56
CA GLY A 340 14.42 23.28 -11.91
C GLY A 340 13.27 22.46 -12.52
N SER A 341 13.17 21.15 -12.25
CA SER A 341 11.98 20.36 -12.60
C SER A 341 10.70 20.88 -11.93
N VAL A 342 10.77 21.40 -10.70
CA VAL A 342 9.63 22.07 -10.04
C VAL A 342 9.18 23.28 -10.85
N VAL A 343 10.13 24.15 -11.21
CA VAL A 343 9.86 25.38 -11.97
C VAL A 343 9.27 25.04 -13.35
N VAL A 344 9.85 24.06 -14.06
CA VAL A 344 9.39 23.66 -15.40
C VAL A 344 7.99 23.05 -15.35
N SER A 345 7.72 22.10 -14.45
CA SER A 345 6.39 21.48 -14.36
C SER A 345 5.32 22.47 -13.92
N PHE A 346 5.65 23.36 -12.97
CA PHE A 346 4.76 24.45 -12.58
C PHE A 346 4.47 25.40 -13.75
N GLY A 347 5.50 25.86 -14.47
CA GLY A 347 5.38 26.79 -15.59
C GLY A 347 4.58 26.21 -16.77
N VAL A 348 4.89 24.99 -17.21
CA VAL A 348 4.11 24.31 -18.27
C VAL A 348 2.67 24.06 -17.80
N GLY A 349 2.49 23.67 -16.52
CA GLY A 349 1.18 23.52 -15.92
C GLY A 349 0.35 24.81 -15.89
N LEU A 350 0.99 25.95 -15.62
CA LEU A 350 0.34 27.27 -15.68
C LEU A 350 -0.17 27.58 -17.09
N VAL A 351 0.64 27.32 -18.12
CA VAL A 351 0.25 27.52 -19.52
C VAL A 351 -0.97 26.64 -19.84
N ILE A 352 -0.98 25.39 -19.39
CA ILE A 352 -2.12 24.48 -19.56
C ILE A 352 -3.39 25.02 -18.88
N PHE A 353 -3.29 25.46 -17.62
CA PHE A 353 -4.43 26.02 -16.88
C PHE A 353 -4.96 27.31 -17.52
N TRP A 354 -4.05 28.17 -17.98
CA TRP A 354 -4.38 29.42 -18.65
C TRP A 354 -5.07 29.18 -19.99
N PHE A 355 -4.53 28.28 -20.81
CA PHE A 355 -5.12 27.90 -22.10
C PHE A 355 -6.52 27.29 -21.93
N GLU A 356 -6.68 26.43 -20.92
CA GLU A 356 -7.98 25.85 -20.58
C GLU A 356 -9.00 26.93 -20.19
N LYS A 357 -8.60 27.93 -19.40
CA LYS A 357 -9.45 29.06 -19.03
C LYS A 357 -9.90 29.87 -20.25
N ILE A 358 -9.02 30.09 -21.23
CA ILE A 358 -9.34 30.79 -22.48
C ILE A 358 -10.34 29.99 -23.30
N VAL A 359 -10.06 28.71 -23.55
CA VAL A 359 -10.94 27.84 -24.34
C VAL A 359 -12.34 27.76 -23.71
N ARG A 360 -12.42 27.67 -22.38
CA ARG A 360 -13.70 27.66 -21.64
C ARG A 360 -14.46 28.98 -21.79
N LYS A 361 -13.77 30.12 -21.75
CA LYS A 361 -14.38 31.44 -21.95
C LYS A 361 -14.97 31.59 -23.37
N ILE A 362 -14.29 31.03 -24.37
CA ILE A 362 -14.75 31.02 -25.78
C ILE A 362 -15.96 30.10 -25.97
N ARG A 363 -16.00 28.93 -25.30
CA ARG A 363 -17.08 27.94 -25.45
C ARG A 363 -18.35 28.23 -24.64
N LYS A 364 -18.42 29.32 -23.86
CA LYS A 364 -19.56 29.68 -22.99
C LYS A 364 -20.10 28.49 -22.14
N GLN A 365 -19.22 27.58 -21.71
CA GLN A 365 -19.63 26.48 -20.84
C GLN A 365 -19.80 26.97 -19.40
N HIS A 366 -21.00 26.81 -18.84
CA HIS A 366 -21.26 27.06 -17.43
C HIS A 366 -20.57 26.01 -16.54
N TYR A 367 -20.13 26.48 -15.38
CA TYR A 367 -19.40 25.76 -14.35
C TYR A 367 -20.11 24.48 -13.90
N LYS A 368 -19.67 23.31 -14.37
CA LYS A 368 -19.81 22.04 -13.65
C LYS A 368 -18.40 21.61 -13.23
N GLU A 369 -17.95 22.12 -12.10
CA GLU A 369 -16.68 21.72 -11.52
C GLU A 369 -16.91 21.20 -10.11
N GLU A 370 -17.13 19.89 -10.04
CA GLU A 370 -16.34 19.15 -9.07
C GLU A 370 -15.18 18.55 -9.86
N ILE A 371 -13.98 19.14 -9.70
CA ILE A 371 -12.75 18.35 -9.85
C ILE A 371 -12.88 17.29 -8.76
N SER A 372 -13.49 16.15 -9.08
CA SER A 372 -13.70 15.06 -8.15
C SER A 372 -12.35 14.36 -7.94
N ILE A 373 -11.44 15.05 -7.25
CA ILE A 373 -10.22 14.43 -6.72
C ILE A 373 -10.61 13.20 -5.89
N SER A 374 -11.81 13.21 -5.27
CA SER A 374 -12.45 12.03 -4.69
C SER A 374 -12.63 10.87 -5.68
N GLU A 375 -13.24 11.07 -6.84
CA GLU A 375 -13.42 10.03 -7.86
C GLU A 375 -12.08 9.62 -8.50
N ALA A 376 -11.14 10.56 -8.69
CA ALA A 376 -9.81 10.24 -9.16
C ALA A 376 -9.01 9.44 -8.13
N LYS A 377 -9.12 9.77 -6.84
CA LYS A 377 -8.59 8.98 -5.72
C LYS A 377 -9.21 7.59 -5.69
N GLN A 378 -10.52 7.47 -5.96
CA GLN A 378 -11.20 6.19 -6.07
C GLN A 378 -10.69 5.39 -7.28
N LYS A 379 -10.58 6.01 -8.46
CA LYS A 379 -9.97 5.37 -9.65
C LYS A 379 -8.52 4.95 -9.39
N VAL A 380 -7.75 5.74 -8.64
CA VAL A 380 -6.40 5.40 -8.20
C VAL A 380 -6.41 4.21 -7.24
N ALA A 381 -7.35 4.17 -6.29
CA ALA A 381 -7.53 3.03 -5.40
C ALA A 381 -7.89 1.77 -6.19
N ASP A 382 -8.80 1.88 -7.16
CA ASP A 382 -9.22 0.78 -8.05
C ASP A 382 -8.08 0.32 -8.96
N MET A 383 -7.26 1.24 -9.48
CA MET A 383 -6.08 0.89 -10.28
C MET A 383 -5.01 0.18 -9.45
N LYS A 384 -4.81 0.59 -8.19
CA LYS A 384 -3.95 -0.11 -7.24
C LYS A 384 -4.53 -1.48 -6.83
N ALA A 385 -5.86 -1.59 -6.78
CA ALA A 385 -6.56 -2.82 -6.42
C ALA A 385 -6.56 -3.85 -7.56
N LYS A 386 -6.78 -3.43 -8.83
CA LYS A 386 -6.82 -4.32 -10.01
C LYS A 386 -5.48 -4.98 -10.37
N GLY A 387 -4.37 -4.48 -9.84
CA GLY A 387 -3.05 -5.15 -9.87
C GLY A 387 -2.93 -6.31 -8.87
N LYS A 388 -3.92 -6.50 -8.00
CA LYS A 388 -4.06 -7.62 -7.06
C LYS A 388 -5.31 -8.39 -7.44
N THR A 389 -5.19 -9.70 -7.50
CA THR A 389 -6.27 -10.61 -7.89
C THR A 389 -7.55 -10.33 -7.09
N GLU A 390 -8.61 -9.88 -7.76
CA GLU A 390 -9.96 -9.86 -7.20
C GLU A 390 -10.51 -11.30 -7.20
N ILE A 391 -10.74 -11.83 -6.01
CA ILE A 391 -11.71 -12.91 -5.81
C ILE A 391 -12.99 -12.20 -5.39
N LYS A 392 -14.04 -12.30 -6.22
CA LYS A 392 -15.38 -11.81 -5.89
C LYS A 392 -15.93 -12.62 -4.70
N PRO A 393 -16.40 -12.00 -3.60
CA PRO A 393 -17.18 -12.72 -2.61
C PRO A 393 -18.59 -12.94 -3.14
N SER A 394 -19.02 -14.19 -3.18
CA SER A 394 -20.43 -14.55 -3.26
C SER A 394 -21.03 -14.35 -1.86
N VAL A 395 -22.08 -13.55 -1.74
CA VAL A 395 -22.77 -13.30 -0.48
C VAL A 395 -23.62 -14.52 -0.13
N THR A 396 -23.24 -15.25 0.91
CA THR A 396 -24.07 -16.23 1.62
C THR A 396 -23.75 -16.13 3.10
N SER A 397 -24.73 -15.69 3.89
CA SER A 397 -24.65 -15.40 5.32
C SER A 397 -24.05 -16.55 6.15
N PHE A 398 -22.90 -16.32 6.76
CA PHE A 398 -22.23 -17.25 7.68
C PHE A 398 -22.92 -17.31 9.06
N ASN A 399 -23.17 -18.54 9.54
CA ASN A 399 -23.75 -18.81 10.86
C ASN A 399 -22.64 -19.14 11.87
N ILE A 400 -22.43 -18.27 12.86
CA ILE A 400 -21.34 -18.38 13.84
C ILE A 400 -21.54 -19.51 14.86
N LYS A 401 -22.75 -20.10 14.95
CA LYS A 401 -23.08 -21.14 15.93
C LYS A 401 -22.42 -22.49 15.69
N GLU A 402 -22.09 -22.80 14.44
CA GLU A 402 -21.53 -24.09 14.04
C GLU A 402 -20.00 -24.11 14.05
N VAL A 403 -19.37 -23.04 14.54
CA VAL A 403 -17.92 -22.88 14.53
C VAL A 403 -17.29 -23.82 15.55
N LYS A 404 -16.49 -24.77 15.04
CA LYS A 404 -15.71 -25.71 15.85
C LYS A 404 -14.29 -25.19 16.10
N THR A 405 -13.81 -24.25 15.28
CA THR A 405 -12.46 -23.70 15.40
C THR A 405 -12.44 -22.16 15.36
N LEU A 406 -11.90 -21.54 16.41
CA LEU A 406 -11.65 -20.09 16.49
C LEU A 406 -10.15 -19.81 16.31
N THR A 407 -9.80 -19.03 15.30
CA THR A 407 -8.40 -18.66 14.99
C THR A 407 -8.11 -17.21 15.37
N ILE A 408 -7.14 -16.96 16.24
CA ILE A 408 -6.67 -15.60 16.54
C ILE A 408 -5.53 -15.22 15.58
N ALA A 409 -5.75 -14.19 14.76
CA ALA A 409 -4.78 -13.71 13.78
C ALA A 409 -4.11 -12.41 14.24
N CYS A 410 -2.79 -12.42 14.41
CA CYS A 410 -1.97 -11.24 14.69
C CYS A 410 -0.80 -11.13 13.70
N ASP A 411 -0.09 -9.99 13.66
CA ASP A 411 0.91 -9.72 12.62
C ASP A 411 2.00 -10.80 12.53
N ALA A 412 2.61 -11.16 13.66
CA ALA A 412 3.70 -12.14 13.71
C ALA A 412 3.28 -13.55 14.14
N GLY A 413 2.02 -13.77 14.52
CA GLY A 413 1.57 -15.04 15.11
C GLY A 413 2.08 -15.33 16.52
N MET A 414 2.96 -14.50 17.11
CA MET A 414 3.57 -14.71 18.42
C MET A 414 3.28 -13.56 19.41
N GLY A 415 3.23 -13.87 20.71
CA GLY A 415 3.00 -12.88 21.79
C GLY A 415 1.53 -12.71 22.17
N SER A 416 0.90 -11.61 21.73
CA SER A 416 -0.47 -11.23 22.12
C SER A 416 -1.55 -12.20 21.64
N SER A 417 -1.33 -12.87 20.51
CA SER A 417 -2.20 -13.95 20.00
C SER A 417 -2.15 -15.21 20.86
N VAL A 418 -0.96 -15.53 21.41
CA VAL A 418 -0.74 -16.68 22.30
C VAL A 418 -1.46 -16.44 23.63
N MET A 419 -1.30 -15.24 24.20
CA MET A 419 -2.00 -14.84 25.43
C MET A 419 -3.52 -14.80 25.23
N GLY A 420 -4.00 -14.20 24.13
CA GLY A 420 -5.42 -14.19 23.78
C GLY A 420 -6.01 -15.59 23.60
N THR A 421 -5.22 -16.53 23.06
CA THR A 421 -5.64 -17.94 22.93
C THR A 421 -5.85 -18.57 24.31
N GLY A 422 -4.96 -18.31 25.27
CA GLY A 422 -5.11 -18.78 26.65
C GLY A 422 -6.34 -18.20 27.35
N ILE A 423 -6.58 -16.89 27.19
CA ILE A 423 -7.75 -16.20 27.76
C ILE A 423 -9.05 -16.77 27.18
N LEU A 424 -9.13 -16.90 25.86
CA LEU A 424 -10.31 -17.40 25.16
C LEU A 424 -10.59 -18.87 25.48
N LYS A 425 -9.56 -19.74 25.55
CA LYS A 425 -9.72 -21.13 26.00
C LYS A 425 -10.29 -21.21 27.41
N LYS A 426 -9.76 -20.42 28.35
CA LYS A 426 -10.25 -20.38 29.74
C LYS A 426 -11.69 -19.90 29.81
N LEU A 427 -12.02 -18.85 29.05
CA LEU A 427 -13.39 -18.31 28.98
C LEU A 427 -14.39 -19.31 28.38
N LEU A 428 -14.04 -20.00 27.29
CA LEU A 428 -14.88 -21.03 26.69
C LEU A 428 -15.14 -22.18 27.67
N ALA A 429 -14.11 -22.62 28.38
CA ALA A 429 -14.23 -23.67 29.40
C ALA A 429 -15.14 -23.26 30.56
N THR A 430 -14.98 -22.04 31.09
CA THR A 430 -15.87 -21.48 32.14
C THR A 430 -17.32 -21.33 31.65
N ASN A 431 -17.53 -21.26 30.34
CA ASN A 431 -18.84 -21.09 29.72
C ASN A 431 -19.46 -22.40 29.20
N GLY A 432 -18.82 -23.56 29.44
CA GLY A 432 -19.32 -24.88 29.04
C GLY A 432 -19.12 -25.22 27.55
N LEU A 433 -18.29 -24.46 26.83
CA LEU A 433 -18.03 -24.62 25.38
C LEU A 433 -16.69 -25.33 25.13
N ASN A 434 -16.52 -26.53 25.69
CA ASN A 434 -15.24 -27.27 25.62
C ASN A 434 -14.93 -27.87 24.24
N ASP A 435 -15.94 -28.01 23.37
CA ASP A 435 -15.80 -28.63 22.05
C ASP A 435 -15.22 -27.68 20.99
N ILE A 436 -15.06 -26.39 21.32
CA ILE A 436 -14.53 -25.37 20.41
C ILE A 436 -13.01 -25.26 20.57
N LYS A 437 -12.29 -25.59 19.50
CA LYS A 437 -10.83 -25.48 19.45
C LYS A 437 -10.41 -24.03 19.21
N VAL A 438 -9.42 -23.55 19.97
CA VAL A 438 -8.81 -22.22 19.77
C VAL A 438 -7.37 -22.37 19.32
N GLU A 439 -7.04 -21.75 18.19
CA GLU A 439 -5.69 -21.69 17.62
C GLU A 439 -5.27 -20.24 17.33
N HIS A 440 -3.98 -20.02 17.08
CA HIS A 440 -3.48 -18.72 16.63
C HIS A 440 -2.62 -18.89 15.38
N LYS A 441 -2.58 -17.85 14.53
CA LYS A 441 -1.78 -17.79 13.32
C LYS A 441 -1.24 -16.38 13.10
N SER A 442 -0.13 -16.28 12.35
CA SER A 442 0.23 -14.99 11.73
C SER A 442 -0.81 -14.66 10.66
N ILE A 443 -1.08 -13.37 10.45
CA ILE A 443 -1.85 -12.89 9.28
C ILE A 443 -1.21 -13.38 7.98
N ALA A 444 0.11 -13.58 7.94
CA ALA A 444 0.82 -14.17 6.80
C ALA A 444 0.35 -15.62 6.50
N ASP A 445 -0.07 -16.36 7.52
CA ASP A 445 -0.43 -17.77 7.44
C ASP A 445 -1.95 -18.03 7.41
N VAL A 446 -2.77 -16.98 7.48
CA VAL A 446 -4.22 -17.09 7.24
C VAL A 446 -4.44 -17.53 5.80
N THR A 447 -5.15 -18.65 5.62
CA THR A 447 -5.34 -19.32 4.32
C THR A 447 -6.72 -19.10 3.71
N GLY A 448 -7.65 -18.52 4.46
CA GLY A 448 -9.06 -18.34 4.08
C GLY A 448 -9.92 -19.58 4.36
N LYS A 449 -9.30 -20.68 4.81
CA LYS A 449 -9.98 -21.92 5.20
C LYS A 449 -10.37 -21.94 6.67
N GLU A 450 -9.92 -20.97 7.45
CA GLU A 450 -10.28 -20.83 8.86
C GLU A 450 -11.78 -20.57 8.99
N GLU A 451 -12.44 -21.27 9.92
CA GLU A 451 -13.89 -21.16 10.13
C GLU A 451 -14.27 -19.79 10.68
N TYR A 452 -13.51 -19.28 11.66
CA TYR A 452 -13.75 -17.96 12.24
C TYR A 452 -12.46 -17.34 12.77
N ILE A 453 -12.24 -16.07 12.45
CA ILE A 453 -11.01 -15.34 12.74
C ILE A 453 -11.28 -14.14 13.65
N ILE A 454 -10.50 -14.05 14.73
CA ILE A 454 -10.48 -12.92 15.65
C ILE A 454 -9.17 -12.16 15.46
N THR A 455 -9.23 -10.87 15.22
CA THR A 455 -8.04 -10.01 15.05
C THR A 455 -8.24 -8.65 15.74
N VAL A 456 -7.24 -7.77 15.71
CA VAL A 456 -7.39 -6.41 16.24
C VAL A 456 -7.89 -5.44 15.16
N ASP A 457 -8.58 -4.37 15.55
CA ASP A 457 -9.13 -3.37 14.61
C ASP A 457 -8.08 -2.83 13.63
N ALA A 458 -6.88 -2.54 14.12
CA ALA A 458 -5.76 -2.07 13.30
C ALA A 458 -5.32 -3.07 12.21
N LEU A 459 -5.59 -4.36 12.40
CA LEU A 459 -5.18 -5.45 11.51
C LEU A 459 -6.33 -6.05 10.69
N LYS A 460 -7.58 -5.69 11.00
CA LYS A 460 -8.79 -6.18 10.31
C LYS A 460 -8.68 -6.07 8.79
N GLY A 461 -8.27 -4.89 8.30
CA GLY A 461 -8.11 -4.65 6.86
C GLY A 461 -7.05 -5.52 6.18
N ARG A 462 -6.09 -6.11 6.93
CA ARG A 462 -5.10 -7.07 6.39
C ARG A 462 -5.66 -8.49 6.37
N VAL A 463 -6.46 -8.87 7.37
CA VAL A 463 -7.12 -10.19 7.45
C VAL A 463 -8.22 -10.34 6.41
N LEU A 464 -9.04 -9.29 6.22
CA LEU A 464 -10.11 -9.24 5.20
C LEU A 464 -9.61 -9.41 3.76
N LYS A 465 -8.30 -9.27 3.51
CA LYS A 465 -7.70 -9.52 2.18
C LYS A 465 -7.47 -11.01 1.90
N LYS A 466 -7.62 -11.88 2.90
CA LYS A 466 -7.28 -13.31 2.84
C LYS A 466 -8.46 -14.24 3.11
N THR A 467 -9.58 -13.68 3.59
CA THR A 467 -10.75 -14.44 4.01
C THR A 467 -12.00 -13.58 3.89
N ASP A 468 -13.17 -14.20 3.94
CA ASP A 468 -14.46 -13.53 3.82
C ASP A 468 -14.75 -12.66 5.05
N SER A 469 -15.35 -11.48 4.83
CA SER A 469 -15.64 -10.53 5.91
C SER A 469 -16.57 -11.08 6.98
N GLU A 470 -17.43 -12.03 6.62
CA GLU A 470 -18.39 -12.66 7.50
C GLU A 470 -17.74 -13.58 8.55
N LYS A 471 -16.51 -14.02 8.29
CA LYS A 471 -15.72 -14.89 9.19
C LYS A 471 -14.80 -14.09 10.12
N VAL A 472 -14.75 -12.76 10.02
CA VAL A 472 -13.75 -11.93 10.74
C VAL A 472 -14.41 -10.98 11.73
N THR A 473 -14.09 -11.16 13.00
CA THR A 473 -14.37 -10.16 14.04
C THR A 473 -13.09 -9.47 14.48
N SER A 474 -13.19 -8.15 14.66
CA SER A 474 -12.12 -7.34 15.20
C SER A 474 -12.44 -6.92 16.63
N ILE A 475 -11.43 -6.90 17.49
CA ILE A 475 -11.51 -6.40 18.87
C ILE A 475 -10.44 -5.35 19.12
N ASN A 476 -10.64 -4.51 20.13
CA ASN A 476 -9.72 -3.42 20.45
C ASN A 476 -8.36 -3.94 20.98
N ASN A 477 -8.36 -5.00 21.81
CA ASN A 477 -7.16 -5.55 22.44
C ASN A 477 -7.33 -7.06 22.72
N LEU A 478 -6.34 -7.86 22.30
CA LEU A 478 -6.30 -9.33 22.49
C LEU A 478 -6.10 -9.77 23.96
N ILE A 479 -5.87 -8.84 24.89
CA ILE A 479 -5.73 -9.13 26.33
C ILE A 479 -7.04 -8.80 27.08
N ASN A 480 -7.94 -8.02 26.48
CA ASN A 480 -9.17 -7.59 27.14
C ASN A 480 -10.22 -8.72 27.17
N LYS A 481 -10.46 -9.27 28.37
CA LYS A 481 -11.42 -10.36 28.62
C LYS A 481 -12.85 -10.01 28.17
N ASN A 482 -13.27 -8.75 28.29
CA ASN A 482 -14.64 -8.32 27.98
C ASN A 482 -14.97 -8.46 26.48
N ALA A 483 -13.98 -8.20 25.62
CA ALA A 483 -14.16 -8.31 24.17
C ALA A 483 -14.38 -9.76 23.70
N TYR A 484 -13.82 -10.74 24.43
CA TYR A 484 -14.05 -12.16 24.16
C TYR A 484 -15.42 -12.65 24.69
N GLN A 485 -15.93 -12.02 25.75
CA GLN A 485 -17.24 -12.37 26.30
C GLN A 485 -18.36 -12.09 25.29
N GLU A 486 -18.31 -10.97 24.56
CA GLU A 486 -19.28 -10.66 23.50
C GLU A 486 -19.30 -11.73 22.38
N ILE A 487 -18.15 -12.33 22.07
CA ILE A 487 -18.05 -13.39 21.07
C ILE A 487 -18.69 -14.67 21.59
N ILE A 488 -18.46 -15.00 22.86
CA ILE A 488 -19.06 -16.16 23.53
C ILE A 488 -20.57 -16.01 23.64
N ASP A 489 -21.06 -14.81 23.95
CA ASP A 489 -22.50 -14.54 24.06
C ASP A 489 -23.20 -14.69 22.70
N ARG A 490 -22.53 -14.30 21.60
CA ARG A 490 -23.03 -14.54 20.22
C ARG A 490 -23.07 -16.02 19.85
N ILE A 491 -22.12 -16.82 20.33
CA ILE A 491 -22.10 -18.28 20.12
C ILE A 491 -23.25 -18.92 20.92
N LYS A 492 -23.53 -18.43 22.13
CA LYS A 492 -24.58 -18.95 23.03
C LYS A 492 -26.00 -18.54 22.68
N SER A 493 -26.20 -17.44 21.96
CA SER A 493 -27.55 -16.92 21.72
C SER A 493 -28.40 -17.85 20.84
N GLU A 494 -29.44 -18.47 21.40
CA GLU A 494 -30.48 -19.21 20.65
C GLU A 494 -31.23 -18.29 19.66
N ASP A 495 -31.77 -18.88 18.61
CA ASP A 495 -32.19 -18.22 17.36
C ASP A 495 -33.02 -16.92 17.46
N GLY A 496 -32.74 -16.01 16.52
CA GLY A 496 -33.83 -15.49 15.69
C GLY A 496 -34.43 -14.11 16.00
N LYS A 497 -33.86 -13.25 16.87
CA LYS A 497 -34.45 -11.90 17.10
C LYS A 497 -33.52 -10.68 17.06
N THR A 498 -32.28 -10.81 16.59
CA THR A 498 -31.34 -9.64 16.59
C THR A 498 -30.60 -9.39 15.28
N LYS A 499 -31.06 -9.97 14.16
CA LYS A 499 -30.55 -9.64 12.81
C LYS A 499 -31.57 -9.01 11.85
N SER A 500 -32.75 -8.61 12.34
CA SER A 500 -33.78 -7.95 11.49
C SER A 500 -33.98 -6.46 11.76
N LYS A 501 -33.56 -5.90 12.92
CA LYS A 501 -33.87 -4.49 13.23
C LYS A 501 -33.03 -3.47 12.46
N THR A 502 -31.72 -3.66 12.31
CA THR A 502 -30.87 -2.66 11.63
C THR A 502 -31.13 -2.59 10.12
N LYS A 503 -31.45 -3.73 9.50
CA LYS A 503 -31.72 -3.80 8.05
C LYS A 503 -33.14 -3.33 7.69
N ILE A 504 -34.13 -3.49 8.58
CA ILE A 504 -35.47 -2.93 8.40
C ILE A 504 -35.46 -1.41 8.60
N ILE A 505 -34.68 -0.88 9.56
CA ILE A 505 -34.59 0.58 9.79
C ILE A 505 -33.99 1.29 8.57
N ASP A 506 -32.90 0.79 7.98
CA ASP A 506 -32.31 1.38 6.77
C ASP A 506 -33.23 1.30 5.53
N LEU A 507 -34.11 0.28 5.47
CA LEU A 507 -35.08 0.10 4.39
C LEU A 507 -36.35 0.95 4.56
N VAL A 508 -36.77 1.23 5.80
CA VAL A 508 -37.96 2.04 6.11
C VAL A 508 -37.64 3.54 6.08
N VAL A 509 -36.49 3.97 6.61
CA VAL A 509 -36.08 5.40 6.64
C VAL A 509 -35.87 5.97 5.24
N ASN A 510 -35.43 5.15 4.28
CA ASN A 510 -35.26 5.56 2.88
C ASN A 510 -36.57 5.57 2.06
N LYS A 511 -37.70 5.22 2.67
CA LYS A 511 -39.04 5.23 2.04
C LYS A 511 -39.98 6.31 2.60
N ILE A 512 -39.52 7.12 3.55
CA ILE A 512 -40.34 8.16 4.20
C ILE A 512 -39.87 9.52 3.70
N ASP A 513 -40.77 10.23 3.02
CA ASP A 513 -40.47 11.49 2.34
C ASP A 513 -40.53 12.72 3.27
N ASN A 514 -41.11 12.58 4.48
CA ASN A 514 -41.32 13.68 5.43
C ASN A 514 -40.19 13.79 6.49
N GLU A 515 -39.60 14.97 6.66
CA GLU A 515 -38.42 15.19 7.51
C GLU A 515 -38.70 15.08 9.01
N SER A 516 -39.91 15.43 9.48
CA SER A 516 -40.27 15.32 10.90
C SER A 516 -40.32 13.87 11.38
N GLU A 517 -40.82 12.96 10.53
CA GLU A 517 -40.85 11.52 10.80
C GLU A 517 -39.45 10.89 10.78
N LYS A 518 -38.55 11.42 9.93
CA LYS A 518 -37.12 11.01 9.93
C LYS A 518 -36.43 11.41 11.23
N ILE A 519 -36.67 12.61 11.73
CA ILE A 519 -36.07 13.10 12.98
C ILE A 519 -36.57 12.29 14.18
N SER A 520 -37.86 11.95 14.21
CA SER A 520 -38.44 11.06 15.22
C SER A 520 -37.79 9.66 15.21
N ALA A 521 -37.58 9.08 14.03
CA ALA A 521 -36.91 7.78 13.89
C ALA A 521 -35.44 7.81 14.35
N ILE A 522 -34.74 8.92 14.13
CA ILE A 522 -33.35 9.12 14.57
C ILE A 522 -33.28 9.27 16.10
N LEU A 523 -34.20 10.04 16.70
CA LEU A 523 -34.31 10.21 18.15
C LEU A 523 -34.65 8.89 18.86
N GLN A 524 -35.54 8.07 18.29
CA GLN A 524 -35.80 6.70 18.76
C GLN A 524 -34.54 5.84 18.74
N GLY A 525 -33.74 5.93 17.66
CA GLY A 525 -32.46 5.22 17.55
C GLY A 525 -31.46 5.63 18.64
N ILE A 526 -31.39 6.91 18.97
CA ILE A 526 -30.48 7.46 19.99
C ILE A 526 -30.92 7.06 21.40
N LEU A 527 -32.23 7.08 21.69
CA LEU A 527 -32.78 6.68 23.00
C LEU A 527 -32.61 5.18 23.27
N ILE A 528 -32.73 4.34 22.24
CA ILE A 528 -32.51 2.88 22.32
C ILE A 528 -31.02 2.57 22.51
N ALA A 529 -30.12 3.32 21.86
CA ALA A 529 -28.68 3.16 22.01
C ALA A 529 -28.17 3.49 23.44
N ASN A 530 -28.88 4.35 24.17
CA ASN A 530 -28.52 4.80 25.52
C ASN A 530 -29.18 4.01 26.67
N ASN A 531 -29.80 2.85 26.39
CA ASN A 531 -30.16 1.84 27.39
C ASN A 531 -31.17 2.28 28.49
N PHE A 532 -32.12 3.16 28.16
CA PHE A 532 -33.24 3.47 29.06
C PHE A 532 -34.18 2.24 29.17
N LYS A 533 -34.35 1.70 30.38
CA LYS A 533 -35.03 0.41 30.63
C LYS A 533 -36.56 0.48 30.73
N ASN A 534 -37.20 1.65 30.64
CA ASN A 534 -38.65 1.78 30.84
C ASN A 534 -39.35 2.27 29.55
N ILE A 535 -40.09 1.35 28.92
CA ILE A 535 -40.66 1.51 27.58
C ILE A 535 -41.81 2.52 27.54
N ASN A 536 -42.54 2.68 28.65
CA ASN A 536 -43.65 3.63 28.74
C ASN A 536 -43.15 5.08 28.85
N VAL A 537 -41.98 5.30 29.47
CA VAL A 537 -41.35 6.62 29.56
C VAL A 537 -40.81 7.05 28.20
N GLN A 538 -40.28 6.10 27.43
CA GLN A 538 -39.81 6.35 26.06
C GLN A 538 -40.96 6.77 25.14
N LEU A 539 -42.10 6.07 25.21
CA LEU A 539 -43.29 6.37 24.40
C LEU A 539 -43.88 7.76 24.71
N VAL A 540 -43.98 8.15 25.99
CA VAL A 540 -44.51 9.47 26.40
C VAL A 540 -43.59 10.63 25.96
N LEU A 541 -42.27 10.46 26.07
CA LEU A 541 -41.28 11.45 25.61
C LEU A 541 -41.28 11.62 24.08
N ILE A 542 -41.51 10.55 23.34
CA ILE A 542 -41.60 10.58 21.88
C ILE A 542 -42.90 11.27 21.44
N GLU A 543 -44.03 10.97 22.09
CA GLU A 543 -45.31 11.64 21.78
C GLU A 543 -45.29 13.14 22.11
N GLN A 544 -44.64 13.56 23.21
CA GLN A 544 -44.56 14.98 23.57
C GLN A 544 -43.60 15.79 22.68
N VAL A 545 -42.48 15.22 22.24
CA VAL A 545 -41.50 15.91 21.38
C VAL A 545 -42.03 16.11 19.95
N ILE A 546 -42.86 15.19 19.45
CA ILE A 546 -43.50 15.33 18.13
C ILE A 546 -44.58 16.42 18.14
N ALA A 547 -45.12 16.78 19.31
CA ALA A 547 -46.26 17.68 19.43
C ALA A 547 -45.90 19.18 19.56
N SER A 548 -44.64 19.57 19.75
CA SER A 548 -44.27 20.96 20.06
C SER A 548 -43.11 21.47 19.20
N ASP A 549 -43.44 22.33 18.23
CA ASP A 549 -42.58 22.91 17.20
C ASP A 549 -41.41 23.82 17.68
N ASN A 550 -41.03 23.83 18.96
CA ASN A 550 -40.13 24.87 19.52
C ASN A 550 -38.98 24.35 20.42
N LEU A 551 -38.09 23.48 19.93
CA LEU A 551 -36.86 23.14 20.68
C LEU A 551 -35.60 23.10 19.81
N ILE A 552 -34.54 23.81 20.22
CA ILE A 552 -33.20 23.80 19.60
C ILE A 552 -32.15 23.40 20.63
N ILE A 553 -31.33 22.38 20.33
CA ILE A 553 -30.25 21.87 21.18
C ILE A 553 -28.88 22.25 20.56
N THR A 554 -27.99 22.90 21.32
CA THR A 554 -26.66 23.35 20.84
C THR A 554 -25.54 23.12 21.86
N THR A 555 -24.29 23.00 21.39
CA THR A 555 -23.07 22.79 22.20
C THR A 555 -22.41 24.11 22.63
N PHE A 556 -21.58 24.07 23.70
CA PHE A 556 -20.96 25.26 24.33
C PHE A 556 -20.23 26.19 23.34
N ASP A 557 -19.53 25.62 22.36
CA ASP A 557 -18.77 26.37 21.33
C ASP A 557 -19.64 27.18 20.36
N LEU A 558 -20.96 26.98 20.39
CA LEU A 558 -21.93 27.62 19.49
C LEU A 558 -22.93 28.52 20.24
N LYS A 559 -22.84 28.61 21.57
CA LYS A 559 -23.75 29.36 22.45
C LYS A 559 -23.86 30.83 22.04
N ASP A 560 -22.73 31.52 21.89
CA ASP A 560 -22.72 32.97 21.67
C ASP A 560 -23.25 33.36 20.27
N LYS A 561 -23.08 32.49 19.28
CA LYS A 561 -23.59 32.69 17.90
C LYS A 561 -25.09 32.44 17.77
N VAL A 562 -25.67 31.62 18.64
CA VAL A 562 -27.11 31.31 18.66
C VAL A 562 -27.88 32.36 19.44
N VAL A 563 -27.31 32.84 20.56
CA VAL A 563 -27.90 33.92 21.39
C VAL A 563 -27.97 35.26 20.66
N GLU A 564 -27.05 35.54 19.72
CA GLU A 564 -27.11 36.76 18.90
C GLU A 564 -28.23 36.78 17.85
N LYS A 565 -28.80 35.62 17.50
CA LYS A 565 -29.77 35.49 16.40
C LYS A 565 -31.21 35.24 16.83
N ILE A 566 -31.46 35.06 18.13
CA ILE A 566 -32.76 34.62 18.66
C ILE A 566 -33.09 35.45 19.90
N ASN A 567 -34.34 35.90 20.04
CA ASN A 567 -34.80 36.68 21.19
C ASN A 567 -34.76 35.82 22.46
N LYS A 568 -34.21 36.37 23.56
CA LYS A 568 -33.81 35.61 24.76
C LYS A 568 -34.97 35.03 25.58
N ASP A 569 -36.21 35.46 25.34
CA ASP A 569 -37.32 35.16 26.23
C ASP A 569 -38.07 33.85 25.90
N ASP A 570 -37.81 33.24 24.74
CA ASP A 570 -38.58 32.08 24.25
C ASP A 570 -37.81 30.73 24.28
N PHE A 571 -36.58 30.69 24.81
CA PHE A 571 -35.73 29.48 24.71
C PHE A 571 -34.88 29.21 25.95
N GLU A 572 -34.74 27.93 26.31
CA GLU A 572 -33.94 27.48 27.46
C GLU A 572 -32.74 26.64 26.99
N ILE A 573 -31.52 27.04 27.37
CA ILE A 573 -30.27 26.42 26.90
C ILE A 573 -29.77 25.38 27.92
N ILE A 574 -29.70 24.12 27.50
CA ILE A 574 -29.16 23.02 28.32
C ILE A 574 -27.64 22.93 28.08
N ASN A 575 -26.84 23.25 29.10
CA ASN A 575 -25.39 23.25 28.99
C ASN A 575 -24.76 21.85 29.12
N ASN A 576 -25.47 20.87 29.70
CA ASN A 576 -25.04 19.48 29.79
C ASN A 576 -26.24 18.54 29.96
N LEU A 577 -26.34 17.50 29.14
CA LEU A 577 -27.43 16.51 29.14
C LEU A 577 -27.42 15.58 30.37
N SER A 578 -26.40 15.69 31.23
CA SER A 578 -26.30 14.94 32.49
C SER A 578 -26.82 15.70 33.72
N ASP A 579 -27.24 16.96 33.59
CA ASP A 579 -27.75 17.76 34.70
C ASP A 579 -29.25 17.54 34.91
N THR A 580 -29.56 16.76 35.95
CA THR A 580 -30.90 16.21 36.20
C THR A 580 -31.88 17.24 36.75
N ASP A 581 -31.39 18.25 37.48
CA ASP A 581 -32.23 19.31 38.07
C ASP A 581 -32.71 20.32 37.02
N SER A 582 -31.86 20.61 36.03
CA SER A 582 -32.22 21.46 34.89
C SER A 582 -33.30 20.81 34.02
N LEU A 583 -33.24 19.49 33.84
CA LEU A 583 -34.26 18.71 33.13
C LEU A 583 -35.58 18.61 33.91
N LEU A 584 -35.52 18.59 35.25
CA LEU A 584 -36.71 18.56 36.11
C LEU A 584 -37.50 19.88 36.04
N LYS A 585 -36.81 21.03 36.02
CA LYS A 585 -37.46 22.35 35.88
C LYS A 585 -38.16 22.53 34.54
N ILE A 586 -37.59 21.98 33.48
CA ILE A 586 -38.19 21.95 32.14
C ILE A 586 -39.46 21.09 32.15
N ALA A 587 -39.43 19.93 32.81
CA ALA A 587 -40.58 19.05 32.95
C ALA A 587 -41.73 19.68 33.77
N GLU A 588 -41.42 20.54 34.75
CA GLU A 588 -42.43 21.29 35.52
C GLU A 588 -43.09 22.41 34.71
N LYS A 589 -42.35 23.08 33.82
CA LYS A 589 -42.89 24.14 32.94
C LYS A 589 -43.77 23.63 31.80
N MET A 590 -43.60 22.37 31.36
CA MET A 590 -44.39 21.77 30.26
C MET A 590 -45.74 21.19 30.71
N LYS A 591 -46.16 21.37 31.97
CA LYS A 591 -47.50 21.00 32.42
C LYS A 591 -48.55 22.04 32.01
N VAL A 592 -49.05 21.97 30.77
CA VAL A 592 -50.42 22.37 30.38
C VAL A 592 -50.93 21.40 29.32
#